data_AF-A0A849TRC2-F1
#
_entry.id   AF-A0A849TRC2-F1
#
_cell.length_a   1.000
_cell.length_b   1.000
_cell.length_c   1.000
_cell.angle_alpha   90.00
_cell.angle_beta   90.00
_cell.angle_gamma   90.00
#
_symmetry.space_group_name_H-M   'P 1'
#
loop_
_entity.id
_entity.type
_entity.pdbx_description
1 polymer ?
#
loop_
_entity_poly.entity_id
_entity_poly.type
_entity_poly.pdbx_seq_one_letter_code
_entity_poly.pdbx_strand_id
1 'polypeptide(L)'
;MCGTWCEPISIFTFFLVIATGLLAYIALRQDETNRTVQRAYVQISAIASGLKWVSRSTMFDLALSLKNFGNTPATITGFAFEHRVIAHDGLLPLYPGYSATTRETRVFLVGGEQYTTYWQFTILPEELQAIGAQEMDLCIYGYVDYVDQFGTRHRAGYGRRYDPRGGVLGEGSNLIYLTQPHYNYDRERGRGEGHD
;
A
#
# COMPACT_ATOMS: atom_id res chain seq x y z
N MET A 1 -30.16 -47.93 48.78
CA MET A 1 -30.41 -47.85 47.32
C MET A 1 -30.18 -46.41 46.89
N CYS A 2 -28.95 -46.07 46.54
CA CYS A 2 -28.56 -44.75 46.05
C CYS A 2 -27.47 -45.02 45.01
N GLY A 3 -27.81 -44.99 43.73
CA GLY A 3 -26.84 -45.38 42.70
C GLY A 3 -27.53 -45.71 41.39
N THR A 4 -27.67 -44.71 40.53
CA THR A 4 -27.84 -44.80 39.05
C THR A 4 -28.12 -43.42 38.44
N TRP A 5 -28.55 -42.43 39.24
CA TRP A 5 -28.88 -41.08 38.73
C TRP A 5 -27.65 -40.18 38.43
N CYS A 6 -26.43 -40.56 38.81
CA CYS A 6 -25.22 -39.77 38.54
C CYS A 6 -24.70 -39.86 37.09
N GLU A 7 -24.89 -41.01 36.43
CA GLU A 7 -24.31 -41.26 35.10
C GLU A 7 -24.81 -40.32 33.98
N PRO A 8 -26.12 -40.01 33.85
CA PRO A 8 -26.59 -39.14 32.77
C PRO A 8 -26.12 -37.69 32.95
N ILE A 9 -25.97 -37.22 34.20
CA ILE A 9 -25.52 -35.85 34.50
C ILE A 9 -24.04 -35.69 34.12
N SER A 10 -23.20 -36.68 34.43
CA SER A 10 -21.78 -36.65 34.08
C SER A 10 -21.56 -36.66 32.56
N ILE A 11 -22.30 -37.50 31.82
CA ILE A 11 -22.21 -37.56 30.36
C ILE A 11 -22.65 -36.23 29.73
N PHE A 12 -23.79 -35.68 30.16
CA PHE A 12 -24.26 -34.38 29.69
C PHE A 12 -23.25 -33.26 29.97
N THR A 13 -22.69 -33.22 31.18
CA THR A 13 -21.69 -32.22 31.56
C THR A 13 -20.43 -32.31 30.69
N PHE A 14 -19.97 -33.52 30.36
CA PHE A 14 -18.83 -33.73 29.48
C PHE A 14 -19.07 -33.16 28.07
N PHE A 15 -20.23 -33.44 27.46
CA PHE A 15 -20.59 -32.86 26.16
C PHE A 15 -20.70 -31.34 26.22
N LEU A 16 -21.24 -30.79 27.31
CA LEU A 16 -21.34 -29.35 27.51
C LEU A 16 -19.96 -28.70 27.56
N VAL A 17 -18.99 -29.30 28.25
CA VAL A 17 -17.60 -28.82 28.28
C VAL A 17 -16.97 -28.85 26.87
N ILE A 18 -17.14 -29.93 26.12
CA ILE A 18 -16.62 -30.04 24.75
C ILE A 18 -17.27 -28.99 23.84
N ALA A 19 -18.60 -28.86 23.87
CA ALA A 19 -19.32 -27.88 23.08
C ALA A 19 -18.88 -26.45 23.41
N THR A 20 -18.71 -26.14 24.70
CA THR A 20 -18.21 -24.83 25.16
C THR A 20 -16.78 -24.58 24.67
N GLY A 21 -15.90 -25.58 24.74
CA GLY A 21 -14.54 -25.49 24.21
C GLY A 21 -14.49 -25.26 22.70
N LEU A 22 -15.36 -25.94 21.95
CA LEU A 22 -15.48 -25.76 20.49
C LEU A 22 -16.01 -24.37 20.13
N LEU A 23 -17.04 -23.88 20.84
CA LEU A 23 -17.58 -22.54 20.65
C LEU A 23 -16.53 -21.46 20.96
N ALA A 24 -15.75 -21.63 22.03
CA ALA A 24 -14.65 -20.74 22.36
C ALA A 24 -13.57 -20.73 21.25
N TYR A 25 -13.22 -21.90 20.71
CA TYR A 25 -12.29 -22.01 19.59
C TYR A 25 -12.81 -21.29 18.34
N ILE A 26 -14.09 -21.46 17.99
CA ILE A 26 -14.71 -20.78 16.84
C ILE A 26 -14.74 -19.27 17.05
N ALA A 27 -15.09 -18.80 18.25
CA ALA A 27 -15.12 -17.38 18.58
C ALA A 27 -13.73 -16.72 18.41
N LEU A 28 -12.67 -17.39 18.85
CA LEU A 28 -11.30 -16.91 18.65
C LEU A 28 -10.92 -16.81 17.15
N ARG A 29 -11.30 -17.81 16.35
CA ARG A 29 -11.06 -17.78 14.89
C ARG A 29 -11.87 -16.69 14.17
N GLN A 30 -13.10 -16.43 14.64
CA GLN A 30 -13.93 -15.36 14.10
C GLN A 30 -13.33 -13.98 14.39
N ASP A 31 -12.75 -13.78 15.57
CA ASP A 31 -12.08 -12.52 15.92
C ASP A 31 -10.89 -12.25 14.99
N GLU A 32 -10.03 -13.25 14.76
CA GLU A 32 -8.91 -13.13 13.80
C GLU A 32 -9.39 -12.75 12.40
N THR A 33 -10.43 -13.44 11.91
CA THR A 33 -10.99 -13.19 10.57
C THR A 33 -11.60 -11.79 10.48
N ASN A 34 -12.33 -11.36 11.52
CA ASN A 34 -12.93 -10.04 11.57
C ASN A 34 -11.86 -8.94 11.53
N ARG A 35 -10.75 -9.11 12.27
CA ARG A 35 -9.63 -8.16 12.23
C ARG A 35 -9.03 -8.07 10.83
N THR A 36 -8.81 -9.19 10.16
CA THR A 36 -8.29 -9.19 8.78
C THR A 36 -9.24 -8.52 7.79
N VAL A 37 -10.55 -8.76 7.90
CA VAL A 37 -11.56 -8.18 7.00
C VAL A 37 -11.76 -6.69 7.25
N GLN A 38 -11.69 -6.24 8.50
CA GLN A 38 -11.92 -4.84 8.88
C GLN A 38 -10.67 -3.97 8.81
N ARG A 39 -9.50 -4.57 8.52
CA ARG A 39 -8.19 -3.90 8.57
C ARG A 39 -8.13 -2.61 7.76
N ALA A 40 -7.18 -1.77 8.14
CA ALA A 40 -6.82 -0.59 7.35
C ALA A 40 -6.19 -1.03 6.01
N TYR A 41 -6.43 -0.24 4.97
CA TYR A 41 -5.88 -0.50 3.64
C TYR A 41 -5.46 0.82 3.02
N VAL A 42 -4.18 1.16 3.12
CA VAL A 42 -3.67 2.43 2.59
C VAL A 42 -3.23 2.23 1.15
N GLN A 43 -3.82 3.00 0.23
CA GLN A 43 -3.40 3.03 -1.17
C GLN A 43 -2.82 4.38 -1.55
N ILE A 44 -1.90 4.34 -2.52
CA ILE A 44 -1.26 5.50 -3.11
C ILE A 44 -1.93 5.78 -4.46
N SER A 45 -2.31 7.02 -4.71
CA SER A 45 -2.85 7.48 -5.99
C SER A 45 -2.26 8.83 -6.39
N ALA A 46 -2.10 9.08 -7.68
CA ALA A 46 -1.76 10.42 -8.16
C ALA A 46 -3.00 11.31 -8.13
N ILE A 47 -2.84 12.56 -7.71
CA ILE A 47 -3.93 13.55 -7.75
C ILE A 47 -4.22 13.92 -9.21
N ALA A 48 -5.50 14.19 -9.50
CA ALA A 48 -5.99 14.55 -10.83
C ALA A 48 -5.06 15.58 -11.50
N SER A 49 -4.56 15.24 -12.70
CA SER A 49 -3.47 15.83 -13.52
C SER A 49 -2.16 15.05 -13.58
N GLY A 50 -1.88 14.13 -12.65
CA GLY A 50 -0.68 13.29 -12.70
C GLY A 50 0.61 14.09 -12.52
N LEU A 51 1.62 13.79 -13.34
CA LEU A 51 2.92 14.46 -13.36
C LEU A 51 2.82 15.81 -14.10
N LYS A 52 3.41 16.87 -13.53
CA LYS A 52 3.46 18.19 -14.15
C LYS A 52 4.90 18.64 -14.36
N TRP A 53 5.26 18.94 -15.61
CA TRP A 53 6.54 19.57 -15.91
C TRP A 53 6.55 21.02 -15.45
N VAL A 54 7.63 21.43 -14.75
CA VAL A 54 7.84 22.82 -14.36
C VAL A 54 8.39 23.56 -15.59
N SER A 55 7.56 24.36 -16.27
CA SER A 55 7.93 25.32 -17.34
C SER A 55 9.14 24.95 -18.22
N ARG A 56 9.01 23.90 -19.06
CA ARG A 56 10.07 23.40 -19.99
C ARG A 56 11.43 23.09 -19.33
N SER A 57 11.45 22.89 -18.02
CA SER A 57 12.64 22.43 -17.30
C SER A 57 12.71 20.90 -17.29
N THR A 58 13.83 20.37 -16.83
CA THR A 58 13.99 18.95 -16.51
C THR A 58 13.40 18.56 -15.16
N MET A 59 12.70 19.49 -14.49
CA MET A 59 12.02 19.24 -13.24
C MET A 59 10.54 18.95 -13.47
N PHE A 60 10.01 18.03 -12.67
CA PHE A 60 8.59 17.76 -12.62
C PHE A 60 8.09 17.62 -11.20
N ASP A 61 6.86 18.08 -10.99
CA ASP A 61 6.13 17.96 -9.74
C ASP A 61 5.15 16.78 -9.83
N LEU A 62 5.01 16.09 -8.70
CA LEU A 62 4.08 14.99 -8.51
C LEU A 62 3.37 15.16 -7.17
N ALA A 63 2.04 15.20 -7.23
CA ALA A 63 1.19 15.19 -6.05
C ALA A 63 0.57 13.79 -5.87
N LEU A 64 0.83 13.18 -4.72
CA LEU A 64 0.34 11.84 -4.36
C LEU A 64 -0.62 11.93 -3.17
N SER A 65 -1.72 11.20 -3.26
CA SER A 65 -2.69 10.99 -2.20
C SER A 65 -2.49 9.60 -1.59
N LEU A 66 -2.27 9.57 -0.28
CA LEU A 66 -2.21 8.38 0.56
C LEU A 66 -3.57 8.26 1.26
N LYS A 67 -4.43 7.34 0.82
CA LYS A 67 -5.81 7.22 1.31
C LYS A 67 -6.03 5.89 2.00
N ASN A 68 -6.66 5.92 3.18
CA ASN A 68 -7.10 4.72 3.87
C ASN A 68 -8.48 4.30 3.34
N PHE A 69 -8.55 3.17 2.65
CA PHE A 69 -9.79 2.56 2.16
C PHE A 69 -10.35 1.50 3.11
N GLY A 70 -9.65 1.20 4.21
CA GLY A 70 -10.11 0.26 5.23
C GLY A 70 -11.07 0.90 6.24
N ASN A 71 -11.61 0.07 7.13
CA ASN A 71 -12.60 0.50 8.13
C ASN A 71 -11.98 0.89 9.48
N THR A 72 -10.76 0.44 9.75
CA THR A 72 -10.01 0.84 10.95
C THR A 72 -9.00 1.95 10.63
N PRO A 73 -8.62 2.79 11.61
CA PRO A 73 -7.55 3.76 11.42
C PRO A 73 -6.20 3.11 11.10
N ALA A 74 -5.33 3.89 10.46
CA ALA A 74 -3.93 3.57 10.22
C ALA A 74 -3.04 4.76 10.57
N THR A 75 -1.79 4.47 10.94
CA THR A 75 -0.74 5.48 11.10
C THR A 75 0.32 5.28 10.04
N ILE A 76 0.45 6.22 9.11
CA ILE A 76 1.58 6.25 8.18
C ILE A 76 2.84 6.58 8.97
N THR A 77 3.86 5.73 8.82
CA THR A 77 5.15 5.82 9.54
C THR A 77 6.29 6.29 8.64
N GLY A 78 6.16 6.09 7.33
CA GLY A 78 7.12 6.58 6.36
C GLY A 78 6.67 6.31 4.94
N PHE A 79 7.32 6.96 3.99
CA PHE A 79 7.10 6.73 2.57
C PHE A 79 8.33 7.16 1.78
N ALA A 80 8.55 6.51 0.65
CA ALA A 80 9.67 6.79 -0.25
C ALA A 80 9.17 6.73 -1.69
N PHE A 81 9.61 7.67 -2.52
CA PHE A 81 9.27 7.71 -3.94
C PHE A 81 10.50 8.07 -4.75
N GLU A 82 10.66 7.36 -5.86
CA GLU A 82 11.74 7.51 -6.83
C GLU A 82 11.18 7.58 -8.23
N HIS A 83 12.04 8.03 -9.15
CA HIS A 83 11.79 7.94 -10.57
C HIS A 83 12.97 7.25 -11.24
N ARG A 84 12.71 6.66 -12.41
CA ARG A 84 13.75 6.12 -13.26
C ARG A 84 13.35 6.27 -14.72
N VAL A 85 14.30 6.71 -15.53
CA VAL A 85 14.17 6.71 -16.98
C VAL A 85 14.80 5.41 -17.49
N ILE A 86 14.05 4.69 -18.31
CA ILE A 86 14.46 3.41 -18.89
C ILE A 86 14.21 3.43 -20.39
N ALA A 87 14.90 2.57 -21.14
CA ALA A 87 14.56 2.35 -22.55
C ALA A 87 13.07 1.97 -22.68
N HIS A 88 12.42 2.34 -23.78
CA HIS A 88 11.05 1.94 -24.03
C HIS A 88 10.88 0.42 -23.89
N ASP A 89 9.84 -0.02 -23.16
CA ASP A 89 9.59 -1.42 -22.78
C ASP A 89 10.71 -2.09 -21.95
N GLY A 90 11.65 -1.30 -21.43
CA GLY A 90 12.62 -1.74 -20.46
C GLY A 90 11.96 -2.18 -19.15
N LEU A 91 12.66 -3.01 -18.38
CA LEU A 91 12.22 -3.44 -17.06
C LEU A 91 12.89 -2.63 -15.96
N LEU A 92 12.12 -2.29 -14.93
CA LEU A 92 12.69 -1.78 -13.68
C LEU A 92 13.38 -2.92 -12.90
N PRO A 93 14.28 -2.60 -11.95
CA PRO A 93 14.87 -3.61 -11.09
C PRO A 93 13.82 -4.41 -10.31
N LEU A 94 14.05 -5.70 -10.08
CA LEU A 94 13.13 -6.50 -9.27
C LEU A 94 12.99 -5.96 -7.83
N TYR A 95 14.08 -5.39 -7.31
CA TYR A 95 14.18 -4.84 -5.96
C TYR A 95 14.64 -3.37 -6.04
N PRO A 96 13.73 -2.41 -6.00
CA PRO A 96 14.06 -0.98 -5.95
C PRO A 96 14.81 -0.62 -4.64
N GLY A 97 15.86 0.19 -4.77
CA GLY A 97 16.72 0.61 -3.66
C GLY A 97 16.33 1.95 -3.07
N TYR A 98 15.30 1.97 -2.22
CA TYR A 98 14.66 3.19 -1.71
C TYR A 98 15.45 4.04 -0.68
N SER A 99 16.72 3.72 -0.42
CA SER A 99 17.44 4.22 0.76
C SER A 99 17.62 5.74 0.80
N ALA A 100 17.65 6.42 -0.35
CA ALA A 100 17.95 7.85 -0.43
C ALA A 100 16.72 8.76 -0.28
N THR A 101 15.50 8.23 -0.40
CA THR A 101 14.27 9.03 -0.52
C THR A 101 13.27 8.82 0.60
N THR A 102 13.60 7.96 1.57
CA THR A 102 12.73 7.69 2.71
C THR A 102 12.48 8.95 3.53
N ARG A 103 11.19 9.31 3.67
CA ARG A 103 10.72 10.34 4.60
C ARG A 103 10.01 9.65 5.76
N GLU A 104 10.49 9.88 6.97
CA GLU A 104 9.76 9.53 8.18
C GLU A 104 8.58 10.48 8.38
N THR A 105 7.43 9.94 8.79
CA THR A 105 6.26 10.74 9.10
C THR A 105 5.42 10.06 10.17
N ARG A 106 4.48 10.79 10.75
CA ARG A 106 3.44 10.23 11.62
C ARG A 106 2.12 10.87 11.25
N VAL A 107 1.40 10.23 10.34
CA VAL A 107 0.07 10.70 9.90
C VAL A 107 -0.97 9.67 10.28
N PHE A 108 -1.88 10.05 11.16
CA PHE A 108 -3.03 9.24 11.53
C PHE A 108 -4.16 9.46 10.52
N LEU A 109 -4.70 8.37 9.97
CA LEU A 109 -5.78 8.38 9.00
C LEU A 109 -6.91 7.46 9.48
N VAL A 110 -8.11 8.00 9.70
CA VAL A 110 -9.29 7.14 9.86
C VAL A 110 -9.76 6.60 8.50
N GLY A 111 -10.71 5.66 8.51
CA GLY A 111 -11.25 5.10 7.27
C GLY A 111 -11.85 6.18 6.38
N GLY A 112 -11.46 6.20 5.11
CA GLY A 112 -11.88 7.18 4.11
C GLY A 112 -11.05 8.47 4.05
N GLU A 113 -10.22 8.75 5.05
CA GLU A 113 -9.34 9.93 5.05
C GLU A 113 -8.14 9.75 4.12
N GLN A 114 -7.57 10.89 3.73
CA GLN A 114 -6.40 10.94 2.87
C GLN A 114 -5.39 12.00 3.32
N TYR A 115 -4.13 11.73 3.06
CA TYR A 115 -3.02 12.66 3.21
C TYR A 115 -2.35 12.91 1.87
N THR A 116 -2.12 14.17 1.54
CA THR A 116 -1.46 14.56 0.29
C THR A 116 -0.01 14.90 0.54
N THR A 117 0.89 14.33 -0.27
CA THR A 117 2.31 14.66 -0.28
C THR A 117 2.74 15.16 -1.66
N TYR A 118 3.72 16.06 -1.68
CA TYR A 118 4.24 16.69 -2.89
C TYR A 118 5.72 16.31 -3.06
N TRP A 119 6.05 15.97 -4.29
CA TRP A 119 7.38 15.54 -4.70
C TRP A 119 7.83 16.33 -5.91
N GLN A 120 9.10 16.68 -5.94
CA GLN A 120 9.76 17.29 -7.08
C GLN A 120 10.95 16.42 -7.44
N PHE A 121 11.07 16.10 -8.71
CA PHE A 121 12.14 15.29 -9.25
C PHE A 121 12.82 16.03 -10.40
N THR A 122 14.06 15.66 -10.67
CA THR A 122 14.87 16.23 -11.75
C THR A 122 15.44 15.09 -12.57
N ILE A 123 15.30 15.18 -13.89
CA ILE A 123 15.93 14.29 -14.86
C ILE A 123 17.01 15.02 -15.66
N LEU A 124 17.72 14.30 -16.53
CA LEU A 124 18.67 14.89 -17.45
C LEU A 124 17.96 15.50 -18.67
N PRO A 125 18.54 16.54 -19.31
CA PRO A 125 17.97 17.13 -20.53
C PRO A 125 17.81 16.13 -21.68
N GLU A 126 18.78 15.24 -21.87
CA GLU A 126 18.73 14.17 -22.88
C GLU A 126 17.61 13.16 -22.62
N GLU A 127 17.34 12.83 -21.35
CA GLU A 127 16.23 11.95 -20.97
C GLU A 127 14.88 12.60 -21.29
N LEU A 128 14.73 13.90 -21.01
CA LEU A 128 13.50 14.62 -21.34
C LEU A 128 13.22 14.61 -22.85
N GLN A 129 14.25 14.78 -23.67
CA GLN A 129 14.14 14.70 -25.13
C GLN A 129 13.76 13.28 -25.58
N ALA A 130 14.42 12.25 -25.04
CA ALA A 130 14.14 10.85 -25.35
C ALA A 130 12.73 10.42 -24.93
N ILE A 131 12.23 10.88 -23.78
CA ILE A 131 10.85 10.66 -23.33
C ILE A 131 9.85 11.34 -24.27
N GLY A 132 10.13 12.58 -24.69
CA GLY A 132 9.30 13.30 -25.65
C GLY A 132 9.25 12.62 -27.03
N ALA A 133 10.36 12.01 -27.46
CA ALA A 133 10.48 11.21 -28.66
C ALA A 133 9.95 9.76 -28.50
N GLN A 134 9.57 9.36 -27.28
CA GLN A 134 9.11 8.02 -26.92
C GLN A 134 10.16 6.91 -27.13
N GLU A 135 11.44 7.25 -27.04
CA GLU A 135 12.54 6.29 -27.04
C GLU A 135 12.82 5.74 -25.63
N MET A 136 12.39 6.48 -24.61
CA MET A 136 12.51 6.13 -23.20
C MET A 136 11.19 6.32 -22.46
N ASP A 137 11.00 5.51 -21.44
CA ASP A 137 9.88 5.58 -20.51
C ASP A 137 10.32 6.19 -19.19
N LEU A 138 9.55 7.15 -18.66
CA LEU A 138 9.71 7.63 -17.29
C LEU A 138 8.79 6.81 -16.36
N CYS A 139 9.37 6.09 -15.42
CA CYS A 139 8.66 5.37 -14.39
C CYS A 139 8.79 6.07 -13.04
N ILE A 140 7.71 6.07 -12.27
CA ILE A 140 7.64 6.58 -10.91
C ILE A 140 7.19 5.44 -10.02
N TYR A 141 7.94 5.17 -8.97
CA TYR A 141 7.64 4.09 -8.06
C TYR A 141 8.00 4.42 -6.61
N GLY A 142 7.42 3.71 -5.67
CA GLY A 142 7.59 4.00 -4.26
C GLY A 142 6.78 3.08 -3.37
N TYR A 143 6.78 3.41 -2.08
CA TYR A 143 5.95 2.75 -1.10
C TYR A 143 5.50 3.69 0.02
N VAL A 144 4.49 3.25 0.74
CA VAL A 144 4.06 3.81 2.02
C VAL A 144 4.05 2.72 3.07
N ASP A 145 4.70 3.00 4.20
CA ASP A 145 4.69 2.16 5.39
C ASP A 145 3.65 2.68 6.37
N TYR A 146 2.80 1.78 6.86
CA TYR A 146 1.76 2.13 7.83
C TYR A 146 1.58 1.03 8.87
N VAL A 147 1.04 1.42 10.02
CA VAL A 147 0.64 0.52 11.10
C VAL A 147 -0.87 0.59 11.21
N ASP A 148 -1.54 -0.56 11.18
CA ASP A 148 -2.99 -0.63 11.38
C ASP A 148 -3.37 -0.49 12.87
N GLN A 149 -4.66 -0.40 13.16
CA GLN A 149 -5.17 -0.32 14.53
C GLN A 149 -4.80 -1.54 15.40
N PHE A 150 -4.48 -2.68 14.79
CA PHE A 150 -4.11 -3.91 15.48
C PHE A 150 -2.60 -4.01 15.75
N GLY A 151 -1.82 -3.01 15.33
CA GLY A 151 -0.38 -2.95 15.52
C GLY A 151 0.44 -3.69 14.45
N THR A 152 -0.22 -4.25 13.43
CA THR A 152 0.46 -4.90 12.32
C THR A 152 1.04 -3.86 11.37
N ARG A 153 2.30 -4.07 10.98
CA ARG A 153 3.04 -3.20 10.07
C ARG A 153 2.82 -3.66 8.64
N HIS A 154 2.47 -2.74 7.76
CA HIS A 154 2.20 -2.98 6.34
C HIS A 154 3.02 -2.06 5.46
N ARG A 155 3.20 -2.48 4.21
CA ARG A 155 3.80 -1.71 3.13
C ARG A 155 2.93 -1.82 1.88
N ALA A 156 2.47 -0.66 1.40
CA ALA A 156 1.77 -0.56 0.12
C ALA A 156 2.69 0.05 -0.94
N GLY A 157 2.89 -0.67 -2.04
CA GLY A 157 3.69 -0.25 -3.18
C GLY A 157 2.89 0.57 -4.20
N TYR A 158 3.61 1.45 -4.90
CA TYR A 158 3.11 2.22 -6.01
C TYR A 158 4.06 2.15 -7.20
N GLY A 159 3.53 1.93 -8.39
CA GLY A 159 4.28 2.03 -9.64
C GLY A 159 3.42 2.53 -10.79
N ARG A 160 3.87 3.61 -11.44
CA ARG A 160 3.24 4.18 -12.62
C ARG A 160 4.27 4.52 -13.69
N ARG A 161 3.86 4.43 -14.96
CA ARG A 161 4.62 4.89 -16.12
C ARG A 161 3.99 6.19 -16.63
N TYR A 162 4.80 7.20 -16.88
CA TYR A 162 4.38 8.43 -17.52
C TYR A 162 4.08 8.20 -19.00
N ASP A 163 2.94 8.70 -19.46
CA ASP A 163 2.57 8.75 -20.86
C ASP A 163 2.49 10.21 -21.33
N PRO A 164 3.40 10.68 -22.20
CA PRO A 164 3.39 12.06 -22.68
C PRO A 164 2.14 12.41 -23.51
N ARG A 165 1.43 11.41 -24.03
CA ARG A 165 0.15 11.59 -24.75
C ARG A 165 -1.05 11.55 -23.80
N GLY A 166 -0.86 11.04 -22.58
CA GLY A 166 -1.87 10.97 -21.54
C GLY A 166 -2.25 12.37 -21.04
N GLY A 167 -3.53 12.59 -20.77
CA GLY A 167 -4.05 13.88 -20.27
C GLY A 167 -4.26 14.96 -21.34
N VAL A 168 -3.88 14.74 -22.60
CA VAL A 168 -4.11 15.68 -23.72
C VAL A 168 -5.61 15.90 -24.00
N LEU A 169 -6.46 14.94 -23.63
CA LEU A 169 -7.92 15.04 -23.74
C LEU A 169 -8.62 15.54 -22.45
N GLY A 170 -7.86 16.08 -21.49
CA GLY A 170 -8.42 16.83 -20.36
C GLY A 170 -9.07 16.02 -19.23
N GLU A 171 -9.29 14.72 -19.38
CA GLU A 171 -10.03 13.92 -18.37
C GLU A 171 -9.19 12.85 -17.64
N GLY A 172 -7.88 12.75 -17.90
CA GLY A 172 -7.05 11.63 -17.38
C GLY A 172 -5.73 12.05 -16.73
N SER A 173 -5.28 11.23 -15.78
CA SER A 173 -3.89 11.26 -15.30
C SER A 173 -2.95 10.78 -16.42
N ASN A 174 -1.84 11.48 -16.64
CA ASN A 174 -0.77 11.05 -17.55
C ASN A 174 0.14 9.96 -16.96
N LEU A 175 -0.34 9.25 -15.93
CA LEU A 175 0.34 8.17 -15.24
C LEU A 175 -0.46 6.88 -15.40
N ILE A 176 0.10 5.94 -16.16
CA ILE A 176 -0.47 4.63 -16.45
C ILE A 176 0.00 3.61 -15.40
N TYR A 177 -0.87 2.66 -15.06
CA TYR A 177 -0.52 1.57 -14.16
C TYR A 177 0.67 0.75 -14.67
N LEU A 178 1.69 0.56 -13.83
CA LEU A 178 2.83 -0.30 -14.15
C LEU A 178 2.45 -1.77 -13.88
N THR A 179 2.44 -2.60 -14.94
CA THR A 179 2.07 -4.01 -14.87
C THR A 179 3.17 -4.93 -14.34
N GLN A 180 4.39 -4.42 -14.22
CA GLN A 180 5.52 -5.17 -13.67
C GLN A 180 5.22 -5.60 -12.21
N PRO A 181 5.47 -6.87 -11.84
CA PRO A 181 5.24 -7.33 -10.48
C PRO A 181 6.13 -6.59 -9.48
N HIS A 182 5.75 -6.64 -8.20
CA HIS A 182 6.48 -6.02 -7.07
C HIS A 182 6.45 -4.49 -7.00
N TYR A 183 5.67 -3.83 -7.84
CA TYR A 183 5.52 -2.36 -7.80
C TYR A 183 4.18 -1.89 -7.24
N ASN A 184 3.12 -2.66 -7.46
CA ASN A 184 1.78 -2.35 -6.98
C ASN A 184 1.31 -3.51 -6.11
N TYR A 185 1.44 -3.35 -4.80
CA TYR A 185 1.16 -4.41 -3.83
C TYR A 185 0.72 -3.80 -2.51
N ASP A 186 0.13 -4.63 -1.65
CA ASP A 186 -0.06 -4.35 -0.22
C ASP A 186 0.24 -5.63 0.53
N ARG A 187 1.19 -5.57 1.46
CA ARG A 187 1.61 -6.73 2.25
C ARG A 187 2.06 -6.31 3.63
N GLU A 188 2.14 -7.29 4.52
CA GLU A 188 2.84 -7.11 5.79
C GLU A 188 4.31 -6.76 5.55
N ARG A 189 4.81 -5.82 6.35
CA ARG A 189 6.19 -5.35 6.28
C ARG A 189 7.12 -6.42 6.85
N GLY A 190 8.16 -6.74 6.10
CA GLY A 190 9.22 -7.64 6.53
C GLY A 190 10.07 -7.01 7.65
N ARG A 191 10.67 -7.85 8.47
CA ARG A 191 11.62 -7.40 9.51
C ARG A 191 12.83 -6.71 8.87
N GLY A 192 13.18 -5.51 9.34
CA GLY A 192 14.32 -4.74 8.82
C GLY A 192 14.03 -3.88 7.58
N GLU A 193 12.78 -3.83 7.11
CA GLU A 193 12.42 -2.97 5.97
C GLU A 193 12.18 -1.49 6.36
N GLY A 194 12.20 -1.14 7.65
CA GLY A 194 11.99 0.23 8.14
C GLY A 194 12.90 0.60 9.32
N HIS A 195 12.70 1.80 9.87
CA HIS A 195 13.41 2.33 11.05
C HIS A 195 12.80 1.77 12.34
N ASP A 196 12.95 0.46 12.55
CA ASP A 196 12.46 -0.26 13.73
C ASP A 196 13.29 0.02 15.00
#